data_AF-A0AB36JV61-F1
#
_entry.id   AF-A0AB36JV61-F1
#
_cell.length_a   1.000
_cell.length_b   1.000
_cell.length_c   1.000
_cell.angle_alpha   90.00
_cell.angle_beta   90.00
_cell.angle_gamma   90.00
#
_symmetry.space_group_name_H-M   'P 1'
#
loop_
_entity.id
_entity.type
_entity.pdbx_description
1 polymer ?
#
loop_
_entity_poly.entity_id
_entity_poly.type
_entity_poly.pdbx_seq_one_letter_code
_entity_poly.pdbx_strand_id
1 'polypeptide(L)' 'MSTQFFCGVDLAKHHFSLHAVDDHGKVILHKSVSRAKLLATLANMPTMCIGIEACSGAHYWA' A
#
# COMPACT_ATOMS: atom_id res chain seq x y z
N MET A 1 17.99 -14.96 6.43
CA MET A 1 17.11 -13.87 6.87
C MET A 1 15.97 -13.79 5.89
N SER A 2 14.72 -13.75 6.37
CA SER A 2 13.56 -13.57 5.49
C SER A 2 13.51 -12.12 5.06
N THR A 3 13.50 -11.84 3.75
CA THR A 3 13.33 -10.47 3.23
C THR A 3 11.98 -9.93 3.72
N GLN A 4 12.02 -8.77 4.36
CA GLN A 4 10.83 -8.10 4.86
C GLN A 4 10.47 -6.93 3.95
N PHE A 5 9.18 -6.78 3.68
CA PHE A 5 8.66 -5.70 2.86
C PHE A 5 7.70 -4.85 3.68
N PHE A 6 7.71 -3.55 3.41
CA PHE A 6 6.83 -2.58 4.03
C PHE A 6 6.07 -1.82 2.96
N CYS A 7 4.78 -1.57 3.16
CA CYS A 7 3.98 -0.73 2.27
C CYS A 7 3.22 0.32 3.08
N GLY A 8 3.43 1.59 2.75
CA GLY A 8 2.59 2.69 3.17
C GLY A 8 1.42 2.87 2.19
N VAL A 9 0.22 3.03 2.74
CA VAL A 9 -1.00 3.37 2.01
C VAL A 9 -1.51 4.72 2.50
N ASP A 10 -1.50 5.70 1.61
CA ASP A 10 -2.11 7.01 1.81
C ASP A 10 -3.49 7.06 1.16
N LEU A 11 -4.49 7.58 1.88
CA LEU A 11 -5.89 7.51 1.48
C LEU A 11 -6.36 8.82 0.87
N ALA A 12 -6.91 8.74 -0.34
CA ALA A 12 -7.79 9.75 -0.90
C ALA A 12 -9.19 9.17 -1.17
N LYS A 13 -10.14 10.05 -1.53
CA LYS A 13 -11.56 9.68 -1.68
C LYS A 13 -11.82 8.55 -2.69
N HIS A 14 -11.07 8.51 -3.79
CA HIS A 14 -11.28 7.55 -4.89
C HIS A 14 -10.01 6.77 -5.26
N HIS A 15 -8.89 7.11 -4.65
CA HIS A 15 -7.59 6.62 -5.02
C HIS A 15 -6.73 6.43 -3.77
N PHE A 16 -5.76 5.52 -3.85
CA PHE A 16 -4.79 5.26 -2.81
C PHE A 16 -3.41 5.49 -3.39
N SER A 17 -2.52 6.12 -2.63
CA SER A 17 -1.09 6.14 -2.97
C SER A 17 -0.39 4.99 -2.26
N LEU A 18 0.31 4.16 -3.03
CA LEU A 18 1.07 3.03 -2.52
C LEU A 18 2.55 3.34 -2.64
N HIS A 19 3.27 3.17 -1.53
CA HIS A 19 4.72 3.21 -1.49
C HIS A 19 5.22 1.98 -0.76
N ALA A 20 5.91 1.07 -1.45
CA ALA A 20 6.46 -0.14 -0.85
C ALA A 20 7.97 -0.25 -1.05
N VAL A 21 8.65 -0.72 -0.01
CA VAL A 21 10.09 -0.87 0.07
C VAL A 21 10.49 -2.25 0.59
N ASP A 22 11.68 -2.71 0.23
CA ASP A 22 12.34 -3.83 0.89
C ASP A 22 13.02 -3.43 2.21
N ASP A 23 13.66 -4.40 2.86
CA ASP A 23 14.40 -4.25 4.11
C ASP A 23 15.63 -3.33 4.02
N HIS A 24 16.10 -3.06 2.80
CA HIS A 24 17.16 -2.10 2.51
C HIS A 24 16.61 -0.71 2.13
N GLY A 25 15.29 -0.51 2.16
CA GLY A 25 14.64 0.74 1.80
C GLY A 25 14.55 0.97 0.28
N LYS A 26 14.86 -0.03 -0.55
CA LYS A 26 14.73 0.08 -2.00
C LYS A 26 13.25 0.04 -2.36
N VAL A 27 12.82 1.02 -3.15
CA VAL A 27 11.45 1.09 -3.65
C VAL A 27 11.17 -0.07 -4.60
N ILE A 28 10.15 -0.87 -4.27
CA ILE A 28 9.64 -1.96 -5.10
C ILE A 28 8.27 -1.64 -5.71
N LEU A 29 7.56 -0.67 -5.14
CA LEU A 29 6.28 -0.17 -5.64
C LEU A 29 6.14 1.30 -5.30
N HIS A 30 5.86 2.12 -6.31
CA HIS A 30 5.41 3.49 -6.09
C HIS A 30 4.36 3.83 -7.14
N LYS A 31 3.09 3.73 -6.76
CA LYS A 31 1.98 3.98 -7.67
C LYS A 31 0.73 4.38 -6.93
N SER A 32 -0.07 5.22 -7.57
CA SER A 32 -1.42 5.46 -7.13
C SER A 32 -2.36 4.43 -7.78
N VAL A 33 -3.35 3.91 -7.05
CA VAL A 33 -4.39 2.99 -7.55
C VAL A 33 -5.80 3.43 -7.22
N SER A 34 -6.75 3.15 -8.11
CA SER A 34 -8.16 3.34 -7.80
C SER A 34 -8.61 2.37 -6.71
N ARG A 35 -9.70 2.73 -6.02
CA ARG A 35 -10.31 1.87 -5.00
C ARG A 35 -10.53 0.43 -5.47
N ALA A 36 -11.13 0.27 -6.64
CA ALA A 36 -11.41 -1.05 -7.24
C ALA A 36 -10.15 -1.87 -7.55
N LYS A 37 -8.98 -1.24 -7.69
CA LYS A 37 -7.72 -1.91 -8.04
C LYS A 37 -6.80 -2.15 -6.84
N LEU A 38 -7.13 -1.64 -5.64
CA LEU A 38 -6.27 -1.75 -4.47
C LEU A 38 -6.00 -3.22 -4.10
N LEU A 39 -7.04 -3.99 -3.81
CA LEU A 39 -6.91 -5.39 -3.38
C LEU A 39 -6.22 -6.25 -4.44
N ALA A 40 -6.59 -6.09 -5.71
CA ALA A 40 -5.94 -6.80 -6.81
C ALA A 40 -4.46 -6.41 -6.95
N THR A 41 -4.11 -5.15 -6.70
CA THR A 41 -2.69 -4.73 -6.71
C THR A 41 -1.92 -5.38 -5.57
N LEU A 42 -2.43 -5.31 -4.34
CA LEU A 42 -1.76 -5.86 -3.15
C LEU A 42 -1.65 -7.39 -3.19
N ALA A 43 -2.65 -8.08 -3.75
CA ALA A 43 -2.65 -9.54 -3.86
C ALA A 43 -1.56 -10.09 -4.80
N ASN A 44 -1.04 -9.26 -5.72
CA ASN A 44 0.05 -9.63 -6.63
C ASN A 44 1.44 -9.24 -6.08
N MET A 45 1.52 -8.75 -4.85
CA MET A 45 2.78 -8.37 -4.19
C MET A 45 3.22 -9.46 -3.21
N PRO A 46 4.53 -9.52 -2.85
CA PRO A 46 5.00 -10.34 -1.75
C PRO A 46 4.27 -10.01 -0.44
N THR A 47 4.19 -10.99 0.48
CA THR A 47 3.68 -10.74 1.83
C THR A 47 4.48 -9.62 2.50
N MET A 48 3.77 -8.60 2.99
CA MET A 48 4.39 -7.39 3.51
C MET A 48 3.61 -6.81 4.68
N CYS A 49 4.30 -6.05 5.53
CA CYS A 49 3.66 -5.26 6.57
C CYS A 49 3.06 -3.99 5.93
N ILE A 50 1.76 -3.75 6.15
CA ILE A 50 1.07 -2.61 5.56
C ILE A 50 0.73 -1.60 6.66
N GLY A 51 1.30 -0.40 6.55
CA GLY A 51 0.90 0.77 7.31
C GLY A 51 -0.13 1.57 6.53
N ILE A 52 -1.24 1.92 7.18
CA ILE A 52 -2.34 2.66 6.56
C ILE A 52 -2.50 3.99 7.29
N GLU A 53 -2.48 5.09 6.55
CA GLU A 53 -2.75 6.44 7.06
C GLU A 53 -4.24 6.57 7.44
N ALA A 54 -4.54 7.36 8.47
CA ALA A 54 -5.91 7.51 8.96
C ALA A 54 -6.35 8.98 8.84
N CYS A 55 -6.96 9.32 7.71
CA CYS A 55 -7.63 10.61 7.49
C CYS A 55 -9.16 10.48 7.56
N SER A 56 -9.88 11.60 7.41
CA SER A 56 -11.34 11.62 7.28
C SER A 56 -11.87 10.74 6.12
N GLY A 57 -11.01 10.33 5.17
CA GLY A 57 -11.33 9.38 4.11
C GLY A 57 -11.31 7.89 4.54
N ALA A 58 -10.84 7.58 5.75
CA ALA A 58 -10.65 6.22 6.25
C ALA A 58 -11.92 5.55 6.81
N HIS A 59 -13.02 6.29 6.97
CA HIS A 59 -14.28 5.78 7.55
C HIS A 59 -14.92 4.61 6.75
N TYR A 60 -14.50 4.39 5.49
CA TYR A 60 -14.96 3.27 4.66
C TYR A 60 -13.92 2.98 3.59
N TRP A 61 -12.86 2.24 3.92
CA TRP A 61 -11.70 1.99 3.04
C TRP A 61 -11.83 0.73 2.18
N ALA A 62 -12.78 -0.16 2.50
CA ALA A 62 -13.13 -1.40 1.80
C ALA A 62 -14.56 -1.36 1.26
#